data_AF-A0A0E9XUD4-F1
#
_entry.id   AF-A0A0E9XUD4-F1
#
_cell.length_a   1.000
_cell.length_b   1.000
_cell.length_c   1.000
_cell.angle_alpha   90.00
_cell.angle_beta   90.00
_cell.angle_gamma   90.00
#
_symmetry.space_group_name_H-M   'P 1'
#
loop_
_entity.id
_entity.type
_entity.pdbx_description
1 polymer ?
#
loop_
_entity_poly.entity_id
_entity_poly.type
_entity_poly.pdbx_seq_one_letter_code
_entity_poly.pdbx_strand_id
1 'polypeptide(L)' 'MDPMIPVQFGALTAEKLKTIVSAHKVTFHTYPGLMHTSCPQEMSAVKEFIEKQLPRI' A
#
# COMPACT_ATOMS: atom_id res chain seq x y z
N MET A 1 15.76 0.59 -2.58
CA MET A 1 15.38 -0.78 -2.16
C MET A 1 15.32 -0.73 -0.65
N ASP A 2 14.20 -1.12 -0.05
CA ASP A 2 14.08 -1.18 1.40
C ASP A 2 15.05 -2.25 1.95
N PRO A 3 16.08 -1.87 2.73
CA PRO A 3 17.07 -2.80 3.25
C PRO A 3 16.58 -3.58 4.47
N MET A 4 15.49 -3.14 5.10
CA MET A 4 14.91 -3.78 6.28
C MET A 4 13.86 -4.82 5.87
N ILE A 5 12.98 -4.44 4.94
CA ILE A 5 11.88 -5.30 4.49
C ILE A 5 11.91 -5.42 2.96
N PRO A 6 12.31 -6.59 2.43
CA PRO A 6 12.26 -6.83 0.99
C PRO A 6 10.84 -6.66 0.44
N VAL A 7 10.70 -5.97 -0.70
CA VAL A 7 9.42 -5.70 -1.36
C VAL A 7 8.63 -6.98 -1.67
N GLN A 8 9.32 -8.11 -1.87
CA GLN A 8 8.74 -9.42 -2.09
C GLN A 8 7.84 -9.85 -0.92
N PHE A 9 8.19 -9.51 0.32
CA PHE A 9 7.33 -9.80 1.48
C PHE A 9 6.05 -8.97 1.46
N GLY A 10 6.11 -7.72 1.01
CA GLY A 10 4.94 -6.89 0.76
C GLY A 10 4.03 -7.52 -0.31
N ALA A 11 4.61 -8.01 -1.41
CA ALA A 11 3.86 -8.68 -2.47
C ALA A 11 3.17 -9.97 -1.99
N LEU A 12 3.88 -10.83 -1.25
CA LEU A 12 3.32 -12.05 -0.65
C LEU A 12 2.17 -11.72 0.32
N THR A 13 2.34 -10.66 1.12
CA THR A 13 1.30 -10.19 2.04
C THR A 13 0.08 -9.69 1.28
N ALA A 14 0.26 -8.91 0.22
CA ALA A 14 -0.83 -8.42 -0.61
C ALA A 14 -1.62 -9.58 -1.26
N GLU A 15 -0.92 -10.59 -1.81
CA GLU A 15 -1.55 -11.79 -2.35
C GLU A 15 -2.35 -12.54 -1.26
N LYS A 16 -1.79 -12.69 -0.06
CA LYS A 16 -2.50 -13.32 1.05
C LYS A 16 -3.76 -12.53 1.44
N LEU A 17 -3.68 -11.20 1.54
CA LEU A 17 -4.83 -10.35 1.86
C LEU A 17 -5.97 -10.48 0.84
N LYS A 18 -5.63 -10.55 -0.46
CA LYS A 18 -6.63 -10.74 -1.53
C LYS A 18 -7.46 -12.02 -1.33
N THR A 19 -6.88 -13.07 -0.76
CA THR A 19 -7.60 -14.32 -0.44
C THR A 19 -8.54 -14.23 0.76
N ILE A 20 -8.35 -13.24 1.65
CA ILE A 20 -9.09 -13.11 2.91
C ILE A 20 -10.27 -12.13 2.77
N VAL A 21 -10.07 -10.97 2.14
CA VAL A 21 -11.05 -9.86 2.18
C VAL A 21 -11.73 -9.53 0.84
N SER A 22 -11.33 -10.19 -0.26
CA SER A 22 -11.67 -9.94 -1.68
C SER A 22 -10.62 -9.11 -2.42
N ALA A 23 -10.20 -9.60 -3.59
CA ALA A 23 -9.13 -9.01 -4.39
C ALA A 23 -9.37 -7.53 -4.77
N HIS A 24 -10.62 -7.15 -5.05
CA HIS A 24 -10.99 -5.77 -5.44
C HIS A 24 -10.83 -4.74 -4.32
N LYS A 25 -10.74 -5.17 -3.05
CA LYS A 25 -10.57 -4.29 -1.90
C LYS A 25 -9.11 -4.07 -1.52
N VAL A 26 -8.18 -4.79 -2.15
CA VAL A 26 -6.75 -4.74 -1.83
C VAL A 26 -6.01 -4.10 -3.00
N THR A 27 -5.40 -2.95 -2.75
CA THR A 27 -4.49 -2.29 -3.68
C THR A 27 -3.09 -2.29 -3.08
N PHE A 28 -2.09 -2.74 -3.85
CA PHE A 28 -0.70 -2.77 -3.42
C PHE A 28 0.12 -1.81 -4.30
N HIS A 29 0.59 -0.73 -3.71
CA HIS A 29 1.45 0.25 -4.36
C HIS A 29 2.91 0.01 -3.96
N THR A 30 3.81 0.09 -4.94
CA THR A 30 5.26 0.06 -4.71
C THR A 30 5.87 1.35 -5.23
N TYR A 31 6.82 1.91 -4.48
CA TYR A 31 7.47 3.16 -4.83
C TYR A 31 8.97 2.91 -5.07
N PRO A 32 9.42 2.87 -6.35
CA PRO A 32 10.81 2.56 -6.68
C PRO A 32 11.78 3.58 -6.07
N GLY A 33 12.98 3.10 -5.70
CA GLY A 33 14.03 3.96 -5.14
C GLY A 33 13.87 4.29 -3.66
N LEU A 34 12.72 4.04 -3.04
CA LEU A 34 12.55 4.19 -1.60
C LEU A 34 13.27 3.10 -0.81
N MET A 35 13.64 3.47 0.41
CA MET A 35 14.13 2.58 1.47
C MET A 35 12.98 2.34 2.48
N HIS A 36 13.30 2.09 3.74
CA HIS A 36 12.33 1.97 4.83
C HIS A 36 11.83 3.34 5.30
N THR A 37 11.18 4.09 4.42
CA THR A 37 10.69 5.44 4.67
C THR A 37 9.53 5.80 3.75
N SER A 38 8.85 6.91 4.03
CA SER A 38 7.73 7.41 3.25
C SER A 38 8.12 8.41 2.17
N CYS A 39 7.17 8.74 1.27
CA CYS A 39 7.35 9.79 0.25
C CYS A 39 6.06 10.60 0.01
N PRO A 40 6.15 11.78 -0.63
CA PRO A 40 4.96 12.59 -0.94
C PRO A 40 3.92 11.85 -1.80
N GLN A 41 4.36 11.00 -2.72
CA GLN A 41 3.48 10.21 -3.58
C GLN A 41 2.69 9.18 -2.76
N GLU A 42 3.35 8.52 -1.80
CA GLU A 42 2.70 7.61 -0.85
C GLU A 42 1.68 8.35 0.01
N MET A 43 2.05 9.52 0.56
CA MET A 43 1.14 10.32 1.36
C MET A 43 -0.09 10.79 0.58
N SER A 44 0.07 11.09 -0.72
CA SER A 44 -1.05 11.42 -1.60
C SER A 44 -1.99 10.24 -1.81
N ALA A 45 -1.45 9.05 -2.08
CA ALA A 45 -2.26 7.83 -2.25
C ALA A 45 -3.05 7.48 -0.97
N VAL A 46 -2.42 7.63 0.19
CA VAL A 46 -3.09 7.44 1.49
C VAL A 46 -4.20 8.47 1.71
N LYS A 47 -3.94 9.74 1.38
CA LYS A 47 -4.96 10.80 1.47
C LYS A 47 -6.19 10.46 0.62
N GLU A 48 -5.99 10.12 -0.65
CA GLU A 48 -7.07 9.76 -1.58
C GLU A 48 -7.85 8.53 -1.11
N PHE A 49 -7.14 7.51 -0.59
CA PHE A 49 -7.77 6.33 -0.02
C PHE A 49 -8.69 6.71 1.16
N ILE A 50 -8.19 7.52 2.10
CA ILE A 50 -8.96 7.96 3.26
C ILE A 50 -10.18 8.78 2.84
N GLU A 51 -10.01 9.77 1.97
CA GLU A 51 -11.10 10.63 1.50
C GLU A 51 -12.21 9.83 0.80
N LYS A 52 -11.83 8.77 0.06
CA LYS A 52 -12.79 7.89 -0.61
C LYS A 52 -13.53 6.96 0.36
N GLN A 53 -12.86 6.44 1.39
CA GLN A 53 -13.47 5.51 2.34
C GLN A 53 -14.24 6.21 3.47
N LEU A 54 -13.85 7.44 3.82
CA LEU A 54 -14.42 8.23 4.90
C LEU A 54 -14.94 9.58 4.36
N PRO A 55 -16.06 9.58 3.60
CA PRO A 55 -16.67 10.82 3.13
C PRO A 55 -17.13 11.68 4.33
N ARG A 56 -17.08 13.01 4.16
CA ARG A 56 -17.60 13.94 5.17
C ARG A 56 -19.10 13.72 5.31
N ILE A 57 -19.54 13.52 6.55
CA ILE A 57 -20.96 13.42 6.96
C ILE A 57 -21.56 14.81 7.02
#